data_AF-A0A939U4S6-F1
#
_entry.id   AF-A0A939U4S6-F1
#
_cell.length_a   1.000
_cell.length_b   1.000
_cell.length_c   1.000
_cell.angle_alpha   90.00
_cell.angle_beta   90.00
_cell.angle_gamma   90.00
#
_symmetry.space_group_name_H-M   'P 1'
#
loop_
_entity.id
_entity.type
_entity.pdbx_description
1 polymer ?
#
loop_
_entity_poly.entity_id
_entity_poly.type
_entity_poly.pdbx_seq_one_letter_code
_entity_poly.pdbx_strand_id
1 'polypeptide(L)'
;MFSLVGRLCVIAFFLAATGFPSAAFAAKYSGVRTKNRFVAEKTVKKKPLPAAAVALPEKETRAADAITFEELHLFVRDWRKYARWLKKNDNEYKAVAYLGVSPSTDYPPEVVKWMDEHGWAVDRFFLLERKFRQTLSVQKQEAKQNTLISHLEKQIQDVERNHSLTQAQKKEMIDQYLQTISSVQASISGKAPVTQEEYNLIKLNHDVLARVLDE
;
A
#
# COMPACT_ATOMS: atom_id res chain seq x y z
N MET A 1 -29.87 -26.07 -36.32
CA MET A 1 -31.23 -26.27 -35.75
C MET A 1 -31.12 -27.23 -34.57
N PHE A 2 -31.24 -26.71 -33.34
CA PHE A 2 -31.97 -27.32 -32.23
C PHE A 2 -32.33 -26.16 -31.27
N SER A 3 -33.56 -26.20 -30.78
CA SER A 3 -34.35 -25.09 -30.26
C SER A 3 -34.43 -25.10 -28.73
N LEU A 4 -34.56 -23.90 -28.17
CA LEU A 4 -35.16 -23.41 -26.92
C LEU A 4 -35.46 -24.36 -25.74
N VAL A 5 -35.14 -23.87 -24.53
CA VAL A 5 -35.98 -23.63 -23.33
C VAL A 5 -34.97 -23.53 -22.16
N GLY A 6 -34.75 -22.45 -21.41
CA GLY A 6 -35.67 -21.44 -20.88
C GLY A 6 -35.74 -21.65 -19.35
N ARG A 7 -35.19 -20.71 -18.55
CA ARG A 7 -35.71 -20.31 -17.22
C ARG A 7 -34.92 -19.15 -16.60
N LEU A 8 -35.59 -18.00 -16.61
CA LEU A 8 -35.43 -16.89 -15.68
C LEU A 8 -35.76 -17.31 -14.24
N CYS A 9 -35.10 -16.70 -13.26
CA CYS A 9 -35.69 -16.39 -11.96
C CYS A 9 -35.15 -15.04 -11.47
N VAL A 10 -36.07 -14.16 -11.07
CA VAL A 10 -35.91 -12.76 -10.69
C VAL A 10 -36.51 -12.59 -9.28
N ILE A 11 -36.08 -11.54 -8.57
CA ILE A 11 -36.70 -10.86 -7.39
C ILE A 11 -36.53 -11.65 -6.05
N ALA A 12 -36.32 -11.10 -4.84
CA ALA A 12 -36.58 -9.77 -4.28
C ALA A 12 -35.89 -9.51 -2.92
N PHE A 13 -35.65 -8.22 -2.64
CA PHE A 13 -35.95 -7.48 -1.39
C PHE A 13 -35.65 -8.09 0.00
N PHE A 14 -34.83 -7.38 0.80
CA PHE A 14 -35.20 -7.02 2.18
C PHE A 14 -34.50 -5.71 2.62
N LEU A 15 -35.30 -4.65 2.72
CA LEU A 15 -35.05 -3.41 3.44
C LEU A 15 -35.77 -3.56 4.79
N ALA A 16 -35.08 -3.37 5.91
CA ALA A 16 -35.73 -3.17 7.21
C ALA A 16 -34.90 -2.21 8.06
N ALA A 17 -35.46 -1.02 8.25
CA ALA A 17 -35.02 0.02 9.16
C ALA A 17 -35.73 -0.14 10.50
N THR A 18 -34.98 -0.10 11.60
CA THR A 18 -35.40 0.19 12.99
C THR A 18 -34.13 0.51 13.76
N GLY A 19 -33.92 1.54 14.57
CA GLY A 19 -34.79 2.52 15.20
C GLY A 19 -34.01 2.99 16.45
N PHE A 20 -33.60 4.26 16.50
CA PHE A 20 -32.96 4.86 17.68
C PHE A 20 -34.01 5.10 18.79
N PRO A 21 -33.67 4.92 20.08
CA PRO A 21 -34.35 5.64 21.15
C PRO A 21 -33.43 6.73 21.74
N SER A 22 -34.00 7.92 21.82
CA SER A 22 -33.50 9.12 22.48
C SER A 22 -33.54 8.99 24.01
N ALA A 23 -32.70 9.81 24.65
CA ALA A 23 -32.50 9.96 26.10
C ALA A 23 -33.77 10.33 26.90
N ALA A 24 -33.78 10.00 28.20
CA ALA A 24 -33.88 10.98 29.30
C ALA A 24 -34.15 10.35 30.68
N PHE A 25 -33.55 11.00 31.69
CA PHE A 25 -34.04 11.23 33.06
C PHE A 25 -33.74 10.26 34.23
N ALA A 26 -32.66 10.63 34.94
CA ALA A 26 -32.46 10.74 36.39
C ALA A 26 -33.58 10.33 37.37
N ALA A 27 -33.22 9.63 38.46
CA ALA A 27 -32.95 10.25 39.78
C ALA A 27 -32.96 9.23 40.96
N LYS A 28 -32.10 9.54 41.96
CA LYS A 28 -32.17 9.22 43.41
C LYS A 28 -31.99 7.77 43.88
N TYR A 29 -30.97 7.55 44.73
CA TYR A 29 -31.14 7.26 46.17
C TYR A 29 -29.87 7.62 46.97
N SER A 30 -30.10 8.13 48.17
CA SER A 30 -29.21 8.44 49.32
C SER A 30 -28.23 7.31 49.67
N GLY A 31 -27.03 7.47 50.24
CA GLY A 31 -26.48 8.47 51.16
C GLY A 31 -26.31 7.86 52.56
N VAL A 32 -25.09 7.48 52.99
CA VAL A 32 -24.63 7.36 54.41
C VAL A 32 -23.07 7.28 54.47
N ARG A 33 -22.51 7.99 55.46
CA ARG A 33 -21.11 8.23 55.90
C ARG A 33 -20.58 6.98 56.67
N THR A 34 -19.30 6.55 56.70
CA THR A 34 -18.13 7.18 57.36
C THR A 34 -16.83 6.36 57.16
N LYS A 35 -15.71 7.09 56.98
CA LYS A 35 -14.32 6.87 57.44
C LYS A 35 -13.69 5.46 57.34
N ASN A 36 -12.74 5.29 56.42
CA ASN A 36 -11.36 5.00 56.79
C ASN A 36 -10.35 5.33 55.68
N ARG A 37 -9.20 5.74 56.19
CA ARG A 37 -8.01 6.34 55.57
C ARG A 37 -7.30 5.38 54.61
N PHE A 38 -7.18 5.76 53.34
CA PHE A 38 -6.04 5.44 52.48
C PHE A 38 -5.87 6.57 51.48
N VAL A 39 -4.78 7.33 51.62
CA VAL A 39 -4.31 8.27 50.61
C VAL A 39 -3.71 7.42 49.49
N ALA A 40 -4.51 7.15 48.46
CA ALA A 40 -4.01 6.65 47.20
C ALA A 40 -3.83 7.88 46.29
N GLU A 41 -2.58 8.31 46.16
CA GLU A 41 -2.12 9.27 45.17
C GLU A 41 -2.44 8.70 43.78
N LYS A 42 -3.60 9.06 43.23
CA LYS A 42 -3.94 8.76 41.84
C LYS A 42 -3.07 9.64 40.95
N THR A 43 -1.89 9.14 40.63
CA THR A 43 -1.19 9.52 39.41
C THR A 43 -2.13 9.23 38.24
N VAL A 44 -2.74 10.29 37.71
CA VAL A 44 -3.40 10.25 36.42
C VAL A 44 -2.29 9.95 35.40
N LYS A 45 -2.07 8.67 35.11
CA LYS A 45 -1.38 8.26 33.89
C LYS A 45 -2.26 8.75 32.74
N LYS A 46 -2.01 9.98 32.27
CA LYS A 46 -2.43 10.42 30.95
C LYS A 46 -1.91 9.35 29.99
N LYS A 47 -2.81 8.51 29.49
CA LYS A 47 -2.55 7.69 28.30
C LYS A 47 -2.11 8.68 27.23
N PRO A 48 -0.86 8.61 26.72
CA PRO A 48 -0.49 9.45 25.59
C PRO A 48 -1.45 9.13 24.45
N LEU A 49 -1.98 10.16 23.79
CA LEU A 49 -2.59 9.99 22.48
C LEU A 49 -1.63 9.16 21.61
N PRO A 50 -2.12 8.27 20.72
CA PRO A 50 -1.25 7.54 19.82
C PRO A 50 -0.39 8.58 19.10
N ALA A 51 0.93 8.47 19.29
CA ALA A 51 1.89 9.35 18.67
C ALA A 51 1.62 9.34 17.17
N ALA A 52 1.54 10.54 16.59
CA ALA A 52 1.57 10.76 15.16
C ALA A 52 2.62 9.84 14.53
N ALA A 53 2.27 9.25 13.38
CA ALA A 53 3.10 8.34 12.61
C ALA A 53 4.59 8.69 12.76
N VAL A 54 5.30 7.84 13.50
CA VAL A 54 6.72 8.04 13.80
C VAL A 54 7.46 8.01 12.47
N ALA A 55 7.81 9.19 11.96
CA ALA A 55 8.76 9.32 10.89
C ALA A 55 10.05 8.62 11.35
N LEU A 56 10.58 7.75 10.49
CA LEU A 56 11.79 6.98 10.77
C LEU A 56 12.93 7.93 11.19
N PRO A 57 13.72 7.58 12.21
CA PRO A 57 14.75 8.45 12.76
C PRO A 57 15.88 8.68 11.76
N GLU A 58 16.27 9.95 11.59
CA GLU A 58 17.30 10.45 10.65
C GLU A 58 18.70 9.84 10.83
N LYS A 59 18.95 8.93 11.78
CA LYS A 59 20.25 8.28 12.00
C LYS A 59 20.49 7.02 11.18
N GLU A 60 19.52 6.53 10.41
CA GLU A 60 19.72 5.57 9.32
C GLU A 60 20.33 6.24 8.06
N THR A 61 21.08 7.32 8.22
CA THR A 61 21.53 8.21 7.13
C THR A 61 22.75 7.72 6.35
N ARG A 62 23.36 6.58 6.70
CA ARG A 62 24.19 5.82 5.72
C ARG A 62 23.34 4.97 4.77
N ALA A 63 22.06 4.79 5.10
CA ALA A 63 21.00 4.32 4.22
C ALA A 63 20.26 5.49 3.51
N ALA A 64 20.73 6.75 3.67
CA ALA A 64 20.18 7.92 2.99
C ALA A 64 20.91 8.32 1.70
N ASP A 65 21.96 7.60 1.31
CA ASP A 65 22.62 7.85 0.03
C ASP A 65 21.67 7.50 -1.12
N ALA A 66 21.54 8.43 -2.07
CA ALA A 66 20.74 8.25 -3.28
C ALA A 66 21.22 7.01 -4.04
N ILE A 67 20.28 6.25 -4.61
CA ILE A 67 20.61 5.08 -5.43
C ILE A 67 21.43 5.53 -6.65
N THR A 68 22.64 5.00 -6.80
CA THR A 68 23.43 5.22 -8.03
C THR A 68 23.12 4.20 -9.11
N PHE A 69 23.47 4.51 -10.36
CA PHE A 69 23.34 3.55 -11.46
C PHE A 69 24.28 2.34 -11.29
N GLU A 70 25.49 2.52 -10.76
CA GLU A 70 26.38 1.38 -10.49
C GLU A 70 25.80 0.45 -9.43
N GLU A 71 25.23 1.00 -8.35
CA GLU A 71 24.57 0.21 -7.31
C GLU A 71 23.38 -0.57 -7.87
N LEU A 72 22.58 0.03 -8.75
CA LEU A 72 21.47 -0.66 -9.42
C LEU A 72 21.99 -1.84 -10.27
N HIS A 73 23.06 -1.64 -11.03
CA HIS A 73 23.64 -2.70 -11.85
C HIS A 73 24.23 -3.85 -11.00
N LEU A 74 24.96 -3.51 -9.93
CA LEU A 74 25.47 -4.49 -8.97
C LEU A 74 24.33 -5.26 -8.30
N PHE A 75 23.28 -4.55 -7.86
CA PHE A 75 22.11 -5.15 -7.23
C PHE A 75 21.44 -6.14 -8.18
N VAL A 76 21.18 -5.76 -9.43
CA VAL A 76 20.56 -6.64 -10.43
C VAL A 76 21.37 -7.92 -10.62
N ARG A 77 22.70 -7.81 -10.71
CA ARG A 77 23.60 -8.95 -10.88
C ARG A 77 23.55 -9.90 -9.68
N ASP A 78 23.64 -9.33 -8.47
CA ASP A 78 23.82 -10.12 -7.25
C ASP A 78 22.50 -10.59 -6.65
N TRP A 79 21.39 -9.88 -6.88
CA TRP A 79 20.04 -10.35 -6.54
C TRP A 79 19.73 -11.72 -7.15
N ARG A 80 20.06 -11.91 -8.43
CA ARG A 80 19.88 -13.22 -9.09
C ARG A 80 20.72 -14.33 -8.48
N LYS A 81 21.90 -14.00 -7.96
CA LYS A 81 22.74 -14.97 -7.25
C LYS A 81 22.15 -15.28 -5.88
N TYR A 82 21.69 -14.26 -5.18
CA TYR A 82 21.03 -14.39 -3.88
C TYR A 82 19.74 -15.23 -3.98
N ALA A 83 18.85 -14.92 -4.92
CA ALA A 83 17.61 -15.65 -5.16
C ALA A 83 17.86 -17.15 -5.47
N ARG A 84 18.89 -17.45 -6.27
CA ARG A 84 19.30 -18.83 -6.54
C ARG A 84 19.94 -19.51 -5.32
N TRP A 85 20.69 -18.77 -4.52
CA TRP A 85 21.28 -19.28 -3.28
C TRP A 85 20.20 -19.61 -2.23
N LEU A 86 19.13 -18.82 -2.15
CA LEU A 86 17.97 -19.09 -1.30
C LEU A 86 17.26 -20.39 -1.68
N LYS A 87 17.11 -20.67 -2.99
CA LYS A 87 16.51 -21.91 -3.52
C LYS A 87 17.40 -23.15 -3.37
N LYS A 88 18.61 -23.01 -2.84
CA LYS A 88 19.57 -24.09 -2.68
C LYS A 88 19.72 -24.42 -1.19
N ASN A 89 19.84 -25.71 -0.86
CA ASN A 89 20.20 -26.20 0.48
C ASN A 89 19.27 -25.70 1.62
N ASP A 90 17.94 -25.70 1.40
CA ASP A 90 16.92 -25.29 2.39
C ASP A 90 17.10 -23.86 2.95
N ASN A 91 17.76 -22.97 2.21
CA ASN A 91 17.93 -21.57 2.61
C ASN A 91 16.66 -20.72 2.41
N GLU A 92 15.57 -21.30 1.89
CA GLU A 92 14.30 -20.62 1.63
C GLU A 92 13.72 -19.97 2.89
N TYR A 93 13.87 -20.63 4.05
CA TYR A 93 13.43 -20.12 5.36
C TYR A 93 14.29 -18.96 5.90
N LYS A 94 15.45 -18.69 5.27
CA LYS A 94 16.38 -17.63 5.64
C LYS A 94 16.19 -16.37 4.81
N ALA A 95 15.14 -16.35 3.99
CA ALA A 95 14.88 -15.27 3.07
C ALA A 95 14.34 -14.03 3.81
N VAL A 96 15.26 -13.14 4.19
CA VAL A 96 14.96 -11.88 4.87
C VAL A 96 14.10 -10.96 3.99
N ALA A 97 14.24 -11.06 2.66
CA ALA A 97 13.46 -10.29 1.70
C ALA A 97 11.93 -10.49 1.82
N TYR A 98 11.46 -11.65 2.30
CA TYR A 98 10.03 -11.94 2.40
C TYR A 98 9.44 -11.74 3.80
N LEU A 99 10.28 -11.57 4.82
CA LEU A 99 9.84 -11.48 6.22
C LEU A 99 9.50 -10.05 6.67
N GLY A 100 9.75 -9.05 5.82
CA GLY A 100 9.61 -7.65 6.17
C GLY A 100 10.70 -7.19 7.13
N VAL A 101 11.05 -5.90 7.05
CA VAL A 101 12.09 -5.30 7.89
C VAL A 101 11.58 -5.25 9.33
N SER A 102 11.93 -6.24 10.15
CA SER A 102 11.73 -6.10 11.59
C SER A 102 12.80 -5.15 12.14
N PRO A 103 12.44 -4.14 12.94
CA PRO A 103 13.35 -3.14 13.48
C PRO A 103 14.36 -3.71 14.50
N SER A 104 14.30 -5.01 14.78
CA SER A 104 15.18 -5.72 15.71
C SER A 104 15.85 -6.95 15.10
N THR A 105 15.90 -7.09 13.77
CA THR A 105 16.31 -8.37 13.18
C THR A 105 17.83 -8.44 13.04
N ASP A 106 18.47 -9.19 13.94
CA ASP A 106 19.74 -9.80 13.61
C ASP A 106 19.54 -10.66 12.34
N TYR A 107 20.21 -10.28 11.25
CA TYR A 107 20.14 -11.04 10.01
C TYR A 107 20.67 -12.46 10.25
N PRO A 108 20.11 -13.51 9.60
CA PRO A 108 20.64 -14.85 9.71
C PRO A 108 22.14 -14.87 9.38
N PRO A 109 23.00 -15.53 10.17
CA PRO A 109 24.45 -15.50 9.98
C PRO A 109 24.90 -15.89 8.58
N GLU A 110 24.17 -16.80 7.92
CA GLU A 110 24.45 -17.24 6.56
C GLU A 110 24.13 -16.16 5.53
N VAL A 111 23.11 -15.33 5.78
CA VAL A 111 22.80 -14.17 4.93
C VAL A 111 23.90 -13.12 5.10
N VAL A 112 24.31 -12.83 6.33
CA VAL A 112 25.43 -11.90 6.60
C VAL A 112 26.70 -12.36 5.88
N LYS A 113 27.06 -13.64 6.07
CA LYS A 113 28.21 -14.25 5.41
C LYS A 113 28.12 -14.17 3.89
N TRP A 114 26.96 -14.48 3.32
CA TRP A 114 26.76 -14.38 1.87
C TRP A 114 26.95 -12.95 1.38
N MET A 115 26.41 -11.95 2.09
CA MET A 115 26.56 -10.54 1.73
C MET A 115 28.02 -10.09 1.81
N ASP A 116 28.73 -10.44 2.87
CA ASP A 116 30.15 -10.13 3.05
C ASP A 116 31.00 -10.73 1.91
N GLU A 117 30.74 -11.99 1.54
CA GLU A 117 31.41 -12.67 0.42
C GLU A 117 31.15 -11.98 -0.94
N HIS A 118 30.03 -11.26 -1.07
CA HIS A 118 29.62 -10.56 -2.28
C HIS A 118 29.85 -9.04 -2.21
N GLY A 119 30.51 -8.55 -1.16
CA GLY A 119 30.87 -7.14 -1.00
C GLY A 119 29.68 -6.22 -0.69
N TRP A 120 28.60 -6.76 -0.13
CA TRP A 120 27.41 -6.01 0.23
C TRP A 120 27.35 -5.74 1.73
N ALA A 121 26.99 -4.51 2.09
CA ALA A 121 26.42 -4.25 3.41
C ALA A 121 24.98 -4.78 3.42
N VAL A 122 24.66 -5.66 4.37
CA VAL A 122 23.36 -6.36 4.46
C VAL A 122 22.19 -5.37 4.45
N ASP A 123 22.27 -4.32 5.27
CA ASP A 123 21.26 -3.26 5.36
C ASP A 123 21.05 -2.54 4.02
N ARG A 124 22.14 -2.20 3.32
CA ARG A 124 22.04 -1.48 2.03
C ARG A 124 21.38 -2.35 0.97
N PHE A 125 21.75 -3.63 0.91
CA PHE A 125 21.18 -4.56 -0.07
C PHE A 125 19.67 -4.70 0.08
N PHE A 126 19.18 -4.91 1.31
CA PHE A 126 17.74 -5.06 1.56
C PHE A 126 16.98 -3.73 1.54
N LEU A 127 17.64 -2.60 1.81
CA LEU A 127 17.04 -1.29 1.58
C LEU A 127 16.76 -1.06 0.10
N LEU A 128 17.73 -1.37 -0.77
CA LEU A 128 17.59 -1.23 -2.23
C LEU A 128 16.46 -2.11 -2.74
N GLU A 129 16.43 -3.37 -2.31
CA GLU A 129 15.33 -4.31 -2.59
C GLU A 129 13.96 -3.70 -2.28
N ARG A 130 13.80 -3.15 -1.07
CA ARG A 130 12.55 -2.55 -0.62
C ARG A 130 12.18 -1.34 -1.46
N LYS A 131 13.13 -0.43 -1.68
CA LYS A 131 12.94 0.78 -2.51
C LYS A 131 12.48 0.37 -3.91
N PHE A 132 13.12 -0.62 -4.53
CA PHE A 132 12.77 -1.10 -5.86
C PHE A 132 11.37 -1.74 -5.88
N ARG A 133 11.05 -2.67 -4.98
CA ARG A 133 9.72 -3.30 -4.94
C ARG A 133 8.60 -2.29 -4.69
N GLN A 134 8.80 -1.35 -3.76
CA GLN A 134 7.82 -0.30 -3.49
C GLN A 134 7.62 0.61 -4.69
N THR A 135 8.71 1.03 -5.35
CA THR A 135 8.63 1.89 -6.54
C THR A 135 7.96 1.17 -7.71
N LEU A 136 8.29 -0.09 -7.97
CA LEU A 136 7.62 -0.89 -9.01
C LEU A 136 6.13 -1.09 -8.71
N SER A 137 5.75 -1.28 -7.44
CA SER A 137 4.35 -1.38 -7.04
C SER A 137 3.58 -0.09 -7.32
N VAL A 138 4.18 1.07 -6.98
CA VAL A 138 3.62 2.39 -7.29
C VAL A 138 3.47 2.58 -8.80
N GLN A 139 4.52 2.28 -9.58
CA GLN A 139 4.46 2.38 -11.05
C GLN A 139 3.37 1.48 -11.65
N LYS A 140 3.18 0.28 -11.10
CA LYS A 140 2.09 -0.63 -11.51
C LYS A 140 0.71 -0.08 -11.18
N GLN A 141 0.56 0.57 -10.02
CA GLN A 141 -0.69 1.22 -9.63
C GLN A 141 -1.00 2.43 -10.52
N GLU A 142 -0.01 3.28 -10.79
CA GLU A 142 -0.12 4.42 -11.70
C GLU A 142 -0.49 3.96 -13.11
N ALA A 143 0.13 2.91 -13.64
CA ALA A 143 -0.20 2.35 -14.95
C ALA A 143 -1.66 1.87 -15.04
N LYS A 144 -2.18 1.22 -13.98
CA LYS A 144 -3.58 0.81 -13.90
C LYS A 144 -4.52 2.01 -13.86
N GLN A 145 -4.20 3.01 -13.06
CA GLN A 145 -5.00 4.23 -12.94
C GLN A 145 -5.02 5.01 -14.26
N ASN A 146 -3.89 5.15 -14.95
CA ASN A 146 -3.81 5.77 -16.27
C ASN A 146 -4.64 5.01 -17.31
N THR A 147 -4.60 3.68 -17.30
CA THR A 147 -5.43 2.85 -18.18
C THR A 147 -6.92 3.08 -17.93
N LEU A 148 -7.34 3.19 -16.66
CA LEU A 148 -8.71 3.50 -16.28
C LEU A 148 -9.12 4.90 -16.76
N ILE A 149 -8.27 5.90 -16.59
CA ILE A 149 -8.53 7.27 -17.07
C ILE A 149 -8.72 7.25 -18.60
N SER A 150 -7.81 6.63 -19.35
CA SER A 150 -7.94 6.52 -20.81
C SER A 150 -9.20 5.76 -21.25
N HIS A 151 -9.65 4.78 -20.47
CA HIS A 151 -10.92 4.10 -20.72
C HIS A 151 -12.12 5.04 -20.51
N LEU A 152 -12.14 5.81 -19.42
CA LEU A 152 -13.21 6.77 -19.12
C LEU A 152 -13.25 7.89 -20.18
N GLU A 153 -12.10 8.37 -20.64
CA GLU A 153 -12.01 9.35 -21.74
C GLU A 153 -12.61 8.82 -23.05
N LYS A 154 -12.40 7.53 -23.37
CA LYS A 154 -13.06 6.89 -24.52
C LYS A 154 -14.58 6.82 -24.33
N GLN A 155 -15.05 6.47 -23.14
CA GLN A 155 -16.49 6.45 -22.84
C GLN A 155 -17.13 7.83 -22.97
N ILE A 156 -16.42 8.90 -22.57
CA ILE A 156 -16.87 10.28 -22.81
C ILE A 156 -17.05 10.53 -24.31
N GLN A 157 -16.05 10.18 -25.14
CA GLN A 157 -16.14 10.34 -26.59
C GLN A 157 -17.29 9.53 -27.21
N ASP A 158 -17.53 8.32 -26.71
CA ASP A 158 -18.63 7.47 -27.19
C ASP A 158 -20.00 8.06 -26.82
N VAL A 159 -20.15 8.60 -25.61
CA VAL A 159 -21.38 9.29 -25.19
C VAL A 159 -21.64 10.56 -26.00
N GLU A 160 -20.60 11.34 -26.29
CA GLU A 160 -20.70 12.54 -27.12
C GLU A 160 -21.22 12.21 -28.52
N ARG A 161 -20.70 11.14 -29.14
CA ARG A 161 -21.07 10.68 -30.48
C ARG A 161 -22.40 9.92 -30.52
N ASN A 162 -22.95 9.53 -29.38
CA ASN A 162 -24.18 8.75 -29.34
C ASN A 162 -25.41 9.61 -29.73
N HIS A 163 -26.06 9.29 -30.85
CA HIS A 163 -27.24 10.03 -31.32
C HIS A 163 -28.56 9.64 -30.64
N SER A 164 -28.61 8.53 -29.88
CA SER A 164 -29.82 8.09 -29.18
C SER A 164 -30.03 8.73 -27.82
N LEU A 165 -29.01 9.42 -27.28
CA LEU A 165 -29.07 10.08 -25.98
C LEU A 165 -29.49 11.54 -26.11
N THR A 166 -30.34 11.99 -25.18
CA THR A 166 -30.66 13.42 -25.03
C THR A 166 -29.46 14.18 -24.48
N GLN A 167 -29.41 15.50 -24.72
CA GLN A 167 -28.32 16.34 -24.20
C GLN A 167 -28.20 16.32 -22.67
N ALA A 168 -29.33 16.22 -21.96
CA ALA A 168 -29.33 16.12 -20.51
C ALA A 168 -28.69 14.80 -20.03
N GLN A 169 -29.02 13.68 -20.67
CA GLN A 169 -28.44 12.36 -20.36
C GLN A 169 -26.95 12.32 -20.68
N LYS A 170 -26.53 12.90 -21.82
CA LYS A 170 -25.11 13.00 -22.18
C LYS A 170 -24.34 13.75 -21.10
N LYS A 171 -24.84 14.92 -20.71
CA LYS A 171 -24.21 15.76 -19.69
C LYS A 171 -24.07 15.01 -18.36
N GLU A 172 -25.14 14.35 -17.90
CA GLU A 172 -25.11 13.59 -16.66
C GLU A 172 -24.06 12.48 -16.67
N MET A 173 -23.99 11.69 -17.76
CA MET A 173 -23.01 10.62 -17.89
C MET A 173 -21.57 11.14 -17.97
N ILE A 174 -21.35 12.22 -18.73
CA ILE A 174 -20.03 12.84 -18.86
C ILE A 174 -19.59 13.41 -17.50
N ASP A 175 -20.47 14.10 -16.78
CA ASP A 175 -20.18 14.64 -15.45
C ASP A 175 -19.78 13.52 -14.47
N GLN A 176 -20.46 12.36 -14.51
CA GLN A 176 -20.09 11.18 -13.70
C GLN A 176 -18.70 10.64 -14.05
N TYR A 177 -18.36 10.55 -15.33
CA TYR A 177 -17.03 10.10 -15.75
C TYR A 177 -15.93 11.10 -15.34
N LEU A 178 -16.18 12.40 -15.50
CA LEU A 178 -15.24 13.45 -15.08
C LEU A 178 -15.01 13.46 -13.56
N GLN A 179 -16.08 13.26 -12.77
CA GLN A 179 -15.94 13.09 -11.31
C GLN A 179 -15.09 11.88 -10.96
N THR A 180 -15.27 10.77 -11.67
CA THR A 180 -14.47 9.56 -11.47
C THR A 180 -13.00 9.79 -11.84
N ILE A 181 -12.72 10.44 -12.96
CA ILE A 181 -11.35 10.80 -13.38
C ILE A 181 -10.68 11.68 -12.31
N SER A 182 -11.37 12.72 -11.84
CA SER A 182 -10.85 13.62 -10.80
C SER A 182 -10.54 12.87 -9.50
N SER A 183 -11.42 11.96 -9.08
CA SER A 183 -11.21 11.12 -7.90
C SER A 183 -9.99 10.19 -8.06
N VAL A 184 -9.83 9.56 -9.23
CA VAL A 184 -8.69 8.70 -9.53
C VAL A 184 -7.40 9.52 -9.57
N GLN A 185 -7.38 10.69 -10.21
CA GLN A 185 -6.21 11.57 -10.26
C GLN A 185 -5.80 12.06 -8.86
N ALA A 186 -6.75 12.42 -8.01
CA ALA A 186 -6.45 12.79 -6.62
C ALA A 186 -5.78 11.64 -5.85
N SER A 187 -6.11 10.39 -6.16
CA SER A 187 -5.51 9.19 -5.54
C SER A 187 -4.11 8.84 -6.05
N ILE A 188 -3.69 9.39 -7.20
CA ILE A 188 -2.32 9.20 -7.76
C ILE A 188 -1.28 9.99 -6.96
N SER A 189 -1.68 11.05 -6.24
CA SER A 189 -0.80 11.96 -5.50
C SER A 189 -0.09 11.35 -4.26
N GLY A 190 0.01 10.02 -4.17
CA GLY A 190 0.78 9.35 -3.13
C GLY A 190 2.24 9.79 -3.17
N LYS A 191 2.82 10.10 -2.00
CA LYS A 191 4.23 10.45 -1.87
C LYS A 191 5.08 9.33 -2.47
N ALA A 192 5.91 9.66 -3.47
CA ALA A 192 6.84 8.72 -4.08
C ALA A 192 7.74 8.09 -2.99
N PRO A 193 8.01 6.76 -3.05
CA PRO A 193 8.77 6.06 -2.02
C PRO A 193 10.27 6.40 -2.03
N VAL A 194 10.73 7.09 -3.07
CA VAL A 194 12.13 7.47 -3.33
C VAL A 194 12.17 8.91 -3.87
N THR A 195 13.35 9.51 -3.97
CA THR A 195 13.48 10.84 -4.60
C THR A 195 13.08 10.80 -6.07
N GLN A 196 12.80 11.95 -6.68
CA GLN A 196 12.41 11.99 -8.10
C GLN A 196 13.50 11.42 -9.04
N GLU A 197 14.76 11.66 -8.70
CA GLU A 197 15.91 11.14 -9.45
C GLU A 197 15.98 9.61 -9.37
N GLU A 198 15.86 9.06 -8.16
CA GLU A 198 15.80 7.62 -7.92
C GLU A 198 14.58 6.99 -8.63
N TYR A 199 13.43 7.65 -8.56
CA TYR A 199 12.21 7.19 -9.24
C TYR A 199 12.42 7.11 -10.75
N ASN A 200 13.03 8.13 -11.35
CA ASN A 200 13.34 8.15 -12.78
C ASN A 200 14.35 7.07 -13.16
N LEU A 201 15.39 6.88 -12.35
CA LEU A 201 16.39 5.83 -12.54
C LEU A 201 15.73 4.44 -12.53
N ILE A 202 14.86 4.18 -11.55
CA ILE A 202 14.11 2.92 -11.43
C ILE A 202 13.16 2.76 -12.61
N LYS A 203 12.45 3.82 -13.00
CA LYS A 203 11.53 3.83 -14.15
C LYS A 203 12.25 3.47 -15.46
N LEU A 204 13.42 4.03 -15.71
CA LEU A 204 14.23 3.71 -16.89
C LEU A 204 14.69 2.24 -16.92
N ASN A 205 14.80 1.61 -15.75
CA ASN A 205 15.24 0.22 -15.60
C ASN A 205 14.09 -0.73 -15.19
N HIS A 206 12.83 -0.31 -15.37
CA HIS A 206 11.63 -1.00 -14.87
C HIS A 206 11.62 -2.48 -15.27
N ASP A 207 11.76 -2.79 -16.56
CA ASP A 207 11.61 -4.16 -17.06
C ASP A 207 12.71 -5.10 -16.57
N VAL A 208 13.90 -4.57 -16.31
CA VAL A 208 15.01 -5.36 -15.76
C VAL A 208 14.75 -5.64 -14.29
N LEU A 209 14.42 -4.61 -13.51
CA LEU A 209 14.15 -4.73 -12.08
C LEU A 209 12.93 -5.61 -11.80
N ALA A 210 11.83 -5.44 -12.55
CA ALA A 210 10.64 -6.27 -12.41
C ALA A 210 10.95 -7.75 -12.67
N ARG A 211 11.66 -8.07 -13.75
CA ARG A 211 12.06 -9.46 -14.04
C ARG A 211 12.95 -10.05 -12.95
N VAL A 212 13.95 -9.30 -12.50
CA VAL A 212 14.94 -9.78 -11.53
C VAL A 212 14.31 -9.99 -10.16
N LEU A 213 13.38 -9.13 -9.75
CA LEU A 213 12.72 -9.21 -8.45
C LEU A 213 11.56 -10.22 -8.42
N ASP A 214 11.07 -10.69 -9.57
CA ASP A 214 10.06 -11.75 -9.69
C ASP A 214 10.67 -13.17 -9.75
N GLU A 215 12.00 -13.29 -9.92
CA GLU A 215 12.75 -14.57 -9.87
C GLU A 215 12.84 -15.15 -8.45
#